data_AF-A0A1H7TBB9-F1
#
_entry.id   AF-A0A1H7TBB9-F1
#
_cell.length_a   1.000
_cell.length_b   1.000
_cell.length_c   1.000
_cell.angle_alpha   90.00
_cell.angle_beta   90.00
_cell.angle_gamma   90.00
#
_symmetry.space_group_name_H-M   'P 1'
#
loop_
_entity.id
_entity.type
_entity.pdbx_description
1 polymer ?
#
loop_
_entity_poly.entity_id
_entity_poly.type
_entity_poly.pdbx_seq_one_letter_code
_entity_poly.pdbx_strand_id
1 'polypeptide(L)' 'MTCFELAELVTAYLDGALDERSETLLVVHLDGCPACRTLLDQHRQTIRLLGPAAPTAASTTTLAPAYREALLTAFRDAPR' A
#
# COMPACT_ATOMS: atom_id res chain seq x y z
N MET A 1 4.58 15.43 -11.20
CA MET A 1 4.40 16.00 -9.85
C MET A 1 5.74 16.41 -9.27
N THR A 2 5.71 17.34 -8.33
CA THR A 2 6.86 17.81 -7.56
C THR A 2 7.00 17.03 -6.25
N CYS A 3 8.16 17.15 -5.58
CA CYS A 3 8.36 16.56 -4.26
C CYS A 3 7.38 17.11 -3.21
N PHE A 4 6.99 18.38 -3.33
CA PHE A 4 6.02 19.03 -2.43
C PHE A 4 4.62 18.42 -2.62
N GLU A 5 4.16 18.30 -3.86
CA GLU A 5 2.89 17.65 -4.18
C GLU A 5 2.85 16.19 -3.69
N LEU A 6 3.95 15.45 -3.83
CA LEU A 6 4.04 14.09 -3.29
C LEU A 6 3.92 14.07 -1.76
N ALA A 7 4.62 14.97 -1.08
CA ALA A 7 4.60 15.05 0.38
C ALA A 7 3.19 15.33 0.92
N GLU A 8 2.40 16.15 0.23
CA GLU A 8 1.00 16.41 0.57
C GLU A 8 0.10 15.18 0.33
N LEU A 9 0.39 14.37 -0.69
CA LEU A 9 -0.41 13.20 -1.07
C LEU A 9 0.05 11.89 -0.42
N VAL A 10 1.18 11.88 0.28
CA VAL A 10 1.82 10.63 0.75
C VAL A 10 0.95 9.84 1.73
N THR A 11 0.16 10.51 2.56
CA THR A 11 -0.77 9.85 3.49
C THR A 11 -1.96 9.28 2.76
N ALA A 12 -2.60 10.06 1.87
CA ALA A 12 -3.68 9.58 1.03
C ALA A 12 -3.27 8.38 0.15
N TYR A 13 -2.02 8.35 -0.33
CA TYR A 13 -1.44 7.19 -1.01
C TYR A 13 -1.33 5.98 -0.11
N LEU A 14 -0.81 6.14 1.11
CA LEU A 14 -0.67 5.06 2.09
C LEU A 14 -2.03 4.51 2.56
N ASP A 15 -3.06 5.35 2.56
CA ASP A 15 -4.43 4.99 2.88
C ASP A 15 -5.21 4.41 1.69
N GLY A 16 -4.60 4.34 0.50
CA GLY A 16 -5.26 3.86 -0.73
C GLY A 16 -6.41 4.76 -1.20
N ALA A 17 -6.35 6.05 -0.87
CA ALA A 17 -7.42 7.04 -1.10
C ALA A 17 -7.14 7.98 -2.29
N LEU A 18 -6.11 7.71 -3.10
CA LEU A 18 -5.82 8.47 -4.31
C LEU A 18 -6.65 7.98 -5.50
N ASP A 19 -6.96 8.89 -6.41
CA ASP A 19 -7.44 8.52 -7.73
C ASP A 19 -6.31 7.93 -8.60
N GLU A 20 -6.68 7.13 -9.60
CA GLU A 20 -5.73 6.39 -10.46
C GLU A 20 -4.67 7.28 -11.11
N ARG A 21 -5.05 8.50 -11.51
CA ARG A 21 -4.13 9.42 -12.17
C ARG A 21 -3.10 9.95 -11.17
N SER A 22 -3.55 10.37 -9.99
CA SER A 22 -2.67 10.85 -8.91
C SER A 22 -1.73 9.75 -8.43
N GLU A 23 -2.24 8.53 -8.24
CA GLU A 23 -1.44 7.37 -7.85
C GLU A 23 -0.36 7.05 -8.89
N THR A 24 -0.73 7.02 -10.18
CA THR A 24 0.23 6.79 -11.27
C THR A 24 1.34 7.83 -11.28
N LEU A 25 0.99 9.12 -11.20
CA LEU A 25 1.99 10.20 -11.17
C LEU A 25 2.90 10.10 -9.94
N LEU A 26 2.37 9.62 -8.82
CA LEU A 26 3.12 9.43 -7.57
C LEU A 26 4.13 8.30 -7.71
N VAL A 27 3.69 7.14 -8.21
CA VAL A 27 4.55 6.00 -8.47
C VAL A 27 5.68 6.36 -9.44
N VAL A 28 5.37 7.08 -10.53
CA VAL A 28 6.38 7.57 -11.48
C VAL A 28 7.40 8.49 -10.79
N HIS A 29 6.95 9.37 -9.90
CA HIS A 29 7.86 10.25 -9.16
C HIS A 29 8.74 9.45 -8.17
N LEU A 30 8.16 8.48 -7.46
CA LEU A 30 8.92 7.63 -6.54
C LEU A 30 10.01 6.83 -7.24
N ASP A 31 9.80 6.42 -8.49
CA ASP A 31 10.81 5.73 -9.29
C ASP A 31 12.03 6.65 -9.57
N GLY A 32 11.76 7.92 -9.93
CA GLY A 32 12.79 8.90 -10.27
C GLY A 32 13.45 9.63 -9.10
N CYS A 33 12.85 9.64 -7.90
CA CYS A 33 13.28 10.52 -6.80
C CYS A 33 13.64 9.74 -5.51
N PRO A 34 14.93 9.52 -5.22
CA PRO A 34 15.37 8.84 -3.99
C PRO A 34 14.91 9.51 -2.69
N ALA A 35 14.89 10.84 -2.65
CA ALA A 35 14.49 11.59 -1.46
C ALA A 35 13.02 11.33 -1.09
N CYS A 36 12.13 11.25 -2.08
CA CYS A 36 10.72 10.96 -1.84
C CYS A 36 10.46 9.50 -1.46
N ARG A 37 11.30 8.56 -1.91
CA ARG A 37 11.26 7.18 -1.38
C ARG A 37 11.60 7.14 0.10
N THR A 38 12.67 7.84 0.51
CA THR A 38 13.02 7.97 1.92
C THR A 38 11.89 8.60 2.73
N LEU A 39 11.24 9.64 2.21
CA LEU A 39 10.07 10.26 2.83
C LEU A 39 8.95 9.24 3.04
N LEU A 40 8.57 8.50 2.00
CA LEU A 40 7.54 7.46 2.08
C LEU A 40 7.87 6.40 3.15
N ASP A 41 9.14 5.97 3.22
CA ASP A 41 9.59 4.99 4.21
C ASP A 41 9.55 5.53 5.64
N GLN A 42 9.86 6.82 5.83
CA GLN A 42 9.70 7.51 7.11
C GLN A 42 8.22 7.57 7.53
N HIS A 43 7.30 7.92 6.63
CA HIS A 43 5.87 7.89 6.92
C HIS A 43 5.40 6.49 7.34
N ARG A 44 5.81 5.44 6.62
CA ARG A 44 5.53 4.05 6.98
C ARG A 44 6.09 3.69 8.35
N GLN A 45 7.30 4.15 8.69
CA GLN A 45 7.90 3.93 10.00
C GLN A 45 7.09 4.61 11.10
N THR A 46 6.67 5.86 10.89
CA THR A 46 5.82 6.60 11.83
C THR A 46 4.51 5.85 12.07
N ILE A 47 3.85 5.37 11.01
CA ILE A 47 2.63 4.55 11.12
C ILE A 47 2.88 3.26 11.92
N ARG A 48 4.01 2.57 11.69
CA ARG A 48 4.36 1.37 12.46
C ARG A 48 4.62 1.66 13.94
N LEU A 49 5.23 2.80 14.26
CA LEU A 49 5.59 3.18 15.63
C LEU A 49 4.40 3.73 16.42
N LEU A 50 3.50 4.47 15.76
CA LEU A 50 2.34 5.10 16.38
C LEU A 50 1.06 4.27 16.24
N GLY A 51 1.02 3.34 15.30
CA GLY A 51 -0.09 2.41 15.15
C GLY A 51 -0.27 1.57 16.41
N PRO A 52 -1.51 1.16 16.74
CA PRO A 52 -1.74 0.27 17.87
C PRO A 52 -0.88 -0.99 17.68
N ALA A 53 -0.37 -1.58 18.77
CA ALA A 53 0.26 -2.91 18.75
C ALA A 53 -0.71 -4.04 18.35
N ALA A 54 -1.85 -3.70 17.75
CA ALA A 54 -2.92 -4.55 17.31
C ALA A 54 -2.95 -4.50 15.78
N PRO A 55 -3.20 -5.65 15.16
CA PRO A 55 -2.94 -5.81 13.76
C PRO A 55 -3.98 -4.96 13.00
N THR A 56 -3.51 -4.02 12.18
CA THR A 56 -4.35 -3.09 11.41
C THR A 56 -4.55 -3.70 10.03
N ALA A 57 -5.78 -4.03 9.62
CA ALA A 57 -6.24 -4.50 8.27
C ALA A 57 -5.38 -5.49 7.45
N ALA A 58 -4.06 -5.32 7.38
CA ALA A 58 -3.01 -6.34 7.43
C ALA A 58 -2.85 -7.06 8.79
N SER A 59 -3.78 -6.89 9.75
CA SER A 59 -4.27 -8.08 10.44
C SER A 59 -4.88 -8.96 9.40
N THR A 60 -4.02 -9.77 8.79
CA THR A 60 -4.44 -11.05 8.30
C THR A 60 -5.10 -11.70 9.51
N THR A 61 -6.42 -11.56 9.61
CA THR A 61 -7.27 -12.69 9.95
C THR A 61 -6.66 -13.80 9.12
N THR A 62 -5.82 -14.62 9.73
CA THR A 62 -5.26 -15.80 9.09
C THR A 62 -6.47 -16.55 8.58
N LEU A 63 -6.71 -16.39 7.28
CA LEU A 63 -7.73 -17.15 6.58
C LEU A 63 -7.37 -18.58 6.89
N ALA A 64 -8.31 -19.29 7.52
CA ALA A 64 -8.09 -20.69 7.84
C ALA A 64 -7.58 -21.39 6.57
N PRO A 65 -6.55 -22.26 6.65
CA PRO A 65 -5.85 -22.79 5.48
C PRO A 65 -6.79 -23.35 4.41
N ALA A 66 -7.90 -23.96 4.82
CA ALA A 66 -8.96 -24.45 3.94
C ALA A 66 -9.60 -23.35 3.06
N TYR A 67 -9.84 -22.17 3.62
CA TYR A 67 -10.36 -21.02 2.86
C TYR A 67 -9.32 -20.49 1.88
N ARG A 68 -8.06 -20.38 2.30
CA ARG A 68 -6.98 -19.96 1.40
C ARG A 68 -6.84 -20.92 0.22
N GLU A 69 -6.88 -22.22 0.48
CA GLU A 69 -6.70 -23.25 -0.56
C GLU A 69 -7.88 -23.30 -1.52
N ALA A 70 -9.12 -23.19 -1.02
CA ALA A 70 -10.30 -23.06 -1.87
C ALA A 70 -10.22 -21.85 -2.81
N LEU A 71 -9.77 -20.68 -2.32
CA LEU A 71 -9.59 -19.48 -3.14
C LEU A 71 -8.53 -19.69 -4.23
N LEU A 72 -7.38 -20.28 -3.88
CA LEU A 72 -6.30 -20.52 -4.85
C LEU A 72 -6.65 -21.55 -5.91
N THR A 73 -7.53 -22.51 -5.60
CA THR A 73 -8.04 -23.47 -6.58
C THR A 73 -9.06 -22.82 -7.51
N ALA A 74 -10.01 -22.05 -6.96
CA ALA A 74 -10.99 -21.32 -7.77
C ALA A 74 -10.35 -20.36 -8.79
N PHE A 75 -9.26 -19.66 -8.42
CA PHE A 75 -8.53 -18.79 -9.36
C PHE A 75 -7.76 -19.56 -10.44
N ARG A 76 -7.36 -20.81 -10.18
CA ARG A 76 -6.65 -21.66 -11.14
C ARG A 76 -7.59 -22.33 -12.14
N ASP A 77 -8.79 -22.68 -11.69
CA ASP A 77 -9.78 -23.38 -12.51
C ASP A 77 -10.73 -22.43 -13.26
N ALA A 78 -10.56 -21.12 -13.07
CA ALA A 78 -11.33 -20.11 -13.80
C ALA A 78 -11.06 -20.23 -15.31
N PRO A 79 -12.09 -20.44 -16.15
CA PRO A 79 -11.91 -20.44 -17.60
C PRO A 79 -11.46 -19.04 -18.07
N ARG A 80 -10.58 -19.02 -19.09
CA ARG A 80 -10.05 -17.79 -19.70
C ARG A 80 -11.13 -16.96 -20.38
#